data_AF-A0A0R3X698-F1
#
_entry.id   AF-A0A0R3X698-F1
#
_cell.length_a   1.000
_cell.length_b   1.000
_cell.length_c   1.000
_cell.angle_alpha   90.00
_cell.angle_beta   90.00
_cell.angle_gamma   90.00
#
_symmetry.space_group_name_H-M   'P 1'
#
loop_
_entity.id
_entity.type
_entity.pdbx_description
1 polymer ?
#
loop_
_entity_poly.entity_id
_entity_poly.type
_entity_poly.pdbx_seq_one_letter_code
_entity_poly.pdbx_strand_id
1 'polypeptide(L)'
;MSCYDSIVSDPPVRTQGVAAGDTGEVAVARARALQSTALTLLVRWHRCLRHTHTRVRTEPQAPVRTSGVILVLFWLVGTWTQTAPTMTLQMILESSPDLSMFWAHLLDSRITAINNSKCSDAGQCLTVLAPSNTAWNLRAASLSWPTLSIEEKQKIIYGMYLESPKSGSIPTKLSTQNWQTGGVALPLIDVGFGKGALYNEIAGPRYAFSFLGAPAAYFINDAKVVGADVDATNGMIQIMDRVMNYPYESMDFFQYLSQAQDLTKMLTLWNSLRITGTPLYTQLTNQIYMGKSLYATYFAVPDSVWNQLPPKTYQDLLNNETLMIDVLSNHYAPNQLFYPRWVENSNGRTINFFVGFPDNPLPEAVNTEALTSGKMAGSADDDSLTITVQSSYAKTVGSAVVLRNAVLIPVSAPLGYLPESTQDALARLAPTFLRVCTLDTACNAILQSTAEKTVFAPVDWTSFNALSTANQVEHCEHGSEYLKLMIIPERILRPQMTMDKYVTVGSVSDAIRFRTRNNGRFYSTCVHQLSVNGSHKKTESLAAATLDVRTPGNYASTQPCYLK
;
A
#
# COMPACT_ATOMS: atom_id res chain seq x y z
N MET A 1 -56.40 7.33 -19.52
CA MET A 1 -56.81 5.95 -19.16
C MET A 1 -56.37 5.76 -17.71
N SER A 2 -57.22 6.12 -16.74
CA SER A 2 -58.29 5.29 -16.13
C SER A 2 -57.70 4.17 -15.25
N CYS A 3 -58.07 3.89 -14.01
CA CYS A 3 -58.97 4.47 -12.99
C CYS A 3 -58.90 3.52 -11.77
N TYR A 4 -59.12 4.04 -10.54
CA TYR A 4 -59.80 3.42 -9.37
C TYR A 4 -59.18 2.14 -8.74
N ASP A 5 -59.25 1.87 -7.42
CA ASP A 5 -60.35 2.08 -6.48
C ASP A 5 -59.86 2.29 -5.03
N SER A 6 -60.70 2.98 -4.25
CA SER A 6 -60.67 3.18 -2.80
C SER A 6 -62.02 2.74 -2.22
N ILE A 7 -62.14 2.52 -0.90
CA ILE A 7 -63.32 2.78 0.00
C ILE A 7 -63.36 1.73 1.16
N VAL A 8 -63.04 2.07 2.44
CA VAL A 8 -63.90 2.59 3.58
C VAL A 8 -64.45 1.41 4.43
N SER A 9 -64.63 1.36 5.77
CA SER A 9 -64.79 2.30 6.90
C SER A 9 -64.78 1.53 8.25
N ASP A 10 -64.03 2.04 9.26
CA ASP A 10 -64.50 2.55 10.57
C ASP A 10 -65.19 1.66 11.68
N PRO A 11 -65.32 2.11 12.97
CA PRO A 11 -64.70 1.51 14.19
C PRO A 11 -65.77 1.28 15.34
N PRO A 12 -65.61 1.55 16.67
CA PRO A 12 -64.52 1.50 17.70
C PRO A 12 -64.98 0.75 19.02
N VAL A 13 -64.28 0.98 20.16
CA VAL A 13 -64.66 0.87 21.63
C VAL A 13 -63.75 -0.10 22.43
N ARG A 14 -62.77 0.41 23.22
CA ARG A 14 -62.74 0.75 24.70
C ARG A 14 -62.87 -0.50 25.62
N THR A 15 -62.19 -0.70 26.76
CA THR A 15 -61.12 -0.05 27.57
C THR A 15 -60.88 -0.94 28.81
N GLN A 16 -59.73 -0.75 29.48
CA GLN A 16 -59.35 -1.17 30.87
C GLN A 16 -59.05 -2.67 31.07
N GLY A 17 -58.05 -3.11 31.84
CA GLY A 17 -57.08 -2.44 32.70
C GLY A 17 -56.59 -3.42 33.80
N VAL A 18 -55.28 -3.41 34.06
CA VAL A 18 -54.62 -3.52 35.39
C VAL A 18 -54.43 -4.91 36.06
N ALA A 19 -53.11 -5.25 36.16
CA ALA A 19 -52.31 -5.78 37.29
C ALA A 19 -52.33 -7.25 37.79
N ALA A 20 -51.09 -7.78 37.81
CA ALA A 20 -50.33 -8.39 38.92
C ALA A 20 -50.71 -9.78 39.50
N GLY A 21 -49.67 -10.57 39.77
CA GLY A 21 -49.63 -11.49 40.91
C GLY A 21 -49.06 -12.88 40.65
N ASP A 22 -47.98 -13.20 41.37
CA ASP A 22 -47.18 -14.44 41.43
C ASP A 22 -47.92 -15.78 41.62
N THR A 23 -47.20 -16.86 41.27
CA THR A 23 -47.01 -18.18 41.94
C THR A 23 -46.72 -19.24 40.85
N GLY A 24 -45.83 -20.23 40.94
CA GLY A 24 -44.93 -20.72 41.98
C GLY A 24 -44.07 -21.87 41.39
N GLU A 25 -43.02 -22.25 42.13
CA GLU A 25 -42.04 -23.32 41.89
C GLU A 25 -42.60 -24.76 41.78
N VAL A 26 -41.69 -25.70 41.45
CA VAL A 26 -41.65 -27.19 41.60
C VAL A 26 -41.50 -27.86 40.21
N ALA A 27 -40.49 -28.69 39.87
CA ALA A 27 -39.60 -29.54 40.64
C ALA A 27 -38.24 -29.76 39.94
N VAL A 28 -37.21 -29.96 40.76
CA VAL A 28 -35.89 -30.51 40.48
C VAL A 28 -35.93 -32.04 40.62
N ALA A 29 -35.34 -32.81 39.69
CA ALA A 29 -34.63 -34.06 40.01
C ALA A 29 -33.88 -34.67 38.79
N ARG A 30 -32.54 -34.73 38.93
CA ARG A 30 -31.58 -35.86 38.71
C ARG A 30 -31.79 -36.76 37.46
N ALA A 31 -30.77 -37.12 36.66
CA ALA A 31 -29.44 -37.57 37.07
C ALA A 31 -28.44 -37.54 35.90
N ARG A 32 -27.17 -37.26 36.24
CA ARG A 32 -25.97 -37.63 35.48
C ARG A 32 -25.75 -39.14 35.56
N ALA A 33 -25.40 -39.78 34.44
CA ALA A 33 -24.27 -40.71 34.27
C ALA A 33 -24.50 -41.62 33.06
N LEU A 34 -23.60 -41.57 32.06
CA LEU A 34 -22.75 -42.69 31.64
C LEU A 34 -22.03 -42.34 30.33
N GLN A 35 -20.70 -42.28 30.42
CA GLN A 35 -19.77 -42.36 29.30
C GLN A 35 -19.65 -43.82 28.82
N SER A 36 -19.21 -43.96 27.56
CA SER A 36 -18.55 -45.12 26.94
C SER A 36 -19.42 -46.09 26.13
N THR A 37 -18.80 -46.57 25.03
CA THR A 37 -19.24 -47.57 24.02
C THR A 37 -20.26 -47.08 22.99
N ALA A 38 -20.11 -47.23 21.67
CA ALA A 38 -19.17 -48.01 20.87
C ALA A 38 -18.99 -47.40 19.47
N LEU A 39 -17.77 -47.55 18.96
CA LEU A 39 -17.37 -47.55 17.56
C LEU A 39 -18.25 -48.53 16.76
N THR A 40 -18.68 -48.16 15.54
CA THR A 40 -18.80 -48.99 14.31
C THR A 40 -19.92 -48.46 13.41
N LEU A 41 -19.60 -47.89 12.24
CA LEU A 41 -20.34 -48.07 10.99
C LEU A 41 -19.60 -47.42 9.81
N LEU A 42 -18.83 -48.25 9.10
CA LEU A 42 -18.14 -47.91 7.85
C LEU A 42 -18.23 -49.15 6.95
N VAL A 43 -19.30 -49.28 6.15
CA VAL A 43 -19.39 -50.25 5.05
C VAL A 43 -20.28 -49.70 3.93
N ARG A 44 -19.84 -49.97 2.69
CA ARG A 44 -20.45 -49.73 1.36
C ARG A 44 -20.13 -48.33 0.85
N TRP A 45 -19.29 -48.18 -0.18
CA TRP A 45 -19.58 -48.59 -1.55
C TRP A 45 -18.32 -49.07 -2.31
N HIS A 46 -18.48 -50.10 -3.15
CA HIS A 46 -17.45 -50.64 -4.03
C HIS A 46 -17.88 -50.54 -5.50
N ARG A 47 -16.93 -50.12 -6.34
CA ARG A 47 -16.67 -50.46 -7.76
C ARG A 47 -17.69 -50.13 -8.85
N CYS A 48 -17.20 -49.40 -9.86
CA CYS A 48 -17.43 -49.75 -11.27
C CYS A 48 -16.13 -49.52 -12.10
N LEU A 49 -15.82 -50.48 -12.98
CA LEU A 49 -14.63 -50.60 -13.83
C LEU A 49 -14.72 -49.74 -15.12
N ARG A 50 -13.57 -49.36 -15.70
CA ARG A 50 -13.15 -49.80 -17.07
C ARG A 50 -11.75 -49.34 -17.49
N HIS A 51 -11.11 -50.23 -18.26
CA HIS A 51 -9.79 -50.23 -18.89
C HIS A 51 -9.50 -49.11 -19.90
N THR A 52 -8.22 -48.74 -20.04
CA THR A 52 -7.45 -48.86 -21.30
C THR A 52 -5.93 -48.87 -21.05
N HIS A 53 -5.21 -49.56 -21.94
CA HIS A 53 -3.84 -50.06 -21.85
C HIS A 53 -2.76 -49.13 -22.48
N THR A 54 -1.49 -49.49 -22.21
CA THR A 54 -0.21 -49.20 -22.91
C THR A 54 0.55 -47.96 -22.40
N ARG A 55 1.85 -48.00 -22.06
CA ARG A 55 3.01 -48.68 -22.68
C ARG A 55 4.11 -49.01 -21.65
N VAL A 56 4.81 -50.10 -21.92
CA VAL A 56 5.97 -50.67 -21.21
C VAL A 56 7.28 -49.97 -21.60
N ARG A 57 8.18 -49.72 -20.63
CA ARG A 57 9.65 -49.75 -20.82
C ARG A 57 10.41 -50.03 -19.50
N THR A 58 10.71 -51.31 -19.30
CA THR A 58 11.99 -51.90 -18.83
C THR A 58 12.83 -51.15 -17.78
N GLU A 59 12.83 -51.72 -16.56
CA GLU A 59 13.95 -51.71 -15.61
C GLU A 59 15.18 -52.49 -16.14
N PRO A 60 16.33 -52.35 -15.47
CA PRO A 60 17.09 -53.52 -15.06
C PRO A 60 17.32 -53.59 -13.54
N GLN A 61 17.51 -54.84 -13.10
CA GLN A 61 17.32 -55.40 -11.77
C GLN A 61 18.37 -55.03 -10.71
N ALA A 62 17.94 -55.23 -9.45
CA ALA A 62 18.70 -55.23 -8.20
C ALA A 62 19.82 -56.30 -8.14
N PRO A 63 20.59 -56.31 -7.03
CA PRO A 63 20.51 -57.49 -6.18
C PRO A 63 20.24 -57.18 -4.70
N VAL A 64 19.49 -58.13 -4.13
CA VAL A 64 19.05 -58.25 -2.75
C VAL A 64 20.22 -58.49 -1.79
N ARG A 65 20.24 -57.79 -0.66
CA ARG A 65 20.75 -58.35 0.61
C ARG A 65 19.84 -57.95 1.77
N THR A 66 19.30 -59.00 2.37
CA THR A 66 18.51 -59.10 3.59
C THR A 66 19.24 -58.58 4.83
N SER A 67 18.58 -57.75 5.63
CA SER A 67 18.59 -57.81 7.11
C SER A 67 17.55 -56.84 7.64
N GLY A 68 16.56 -57.38 8.36
CA GLY A 68 15.44 -56.63 8.89
C GLY A 68 15.81 -55.82 10.12
N VAL A 69 15.29 -54.59 10.17
CA VAL A 69 14.90 -53.90 11.40
C VAL A 69 13.63 -53.14 11.05
N ILE A 70 12.47 -53.64 11.52
CA ILE A 70 11.22 -52.88 11.47
C ILE A 70 11.35 -51.79 12.55
N LEU A 71 11.78 -50.61 12.13
CA LEU A 71 11.67 -49.39 12.93
C LEU A 71 10.22 -48.91 12.82
N VAL A 72 9.42 -49.29 13.82
CA VAL A 72 8.12 -48.67 14.06
C VAL A 72 8.41 -47.22 14.44
N LEU A 73 8.29 -46.32 13.47
CA LEU A 73 8.25 -44.87 13.69
C LEU A 73 6.94 -44.57 14.44
N PHE A 74 7.02 -44.62 15.77
CA PHE A 74 6.07 -43.96 16.63
C PHE A 74 6.08 -42.48 16.25
N TRP A 75 4.97 -42.03 15.67
CA TRP A 75 4.62 -40.62 15.61
C TRP A 75 4.44 -40.13 17.06
N LEU A 76 5.55 -39.73 17.68
CA LEU A 76 5.52 -38.85 18.83
C LEU A 76 4.93 -37.54 18.33
N VAL A 77 3.64 -37.35 18.59
CA VAL A 77 3.05 -36.02 18.68
C VAL A 77 3.78 -35.36 19.83
N GLY A 78 4.90 -34.71 19.51
CA GLY A 78 5.59 -33.84 20.44
C GLY A 78 4.61 -32.72 20.76
N THR A 79 3.88 -32.86 21.87
CA THR A 79 3.33 -31.72 22.56
C THR A 79 4.54 -30.85 22.88
N TRP A 80 4.73 -29.79 22.11
CA TRP A 80 5.63 -28.71 22.50
C TRP A 80 5.07 -28.20 23.83
N THR A 81 5.61 -28.71 24.93
CA THR A 81 5.44 -28.07 26.22
C THR A 81 6.19 -26.75 26.10
N GLN A 82 5.49 -25.68 25.72
CA GLN A 82 5.99 -24.33 25.97
C GLN A 82 6.33 -24.30 27.45
N THR A 83 7.62 -24.21 27.76
CA THR A 83 8.08 -23.97 29.11
C THR A 83 7.39 -22.71 29.60
N ALA A 84 6.63 -22.83 30.70
CA ALA A 84 5.95 -21.68 31.28
C ALA A 84 6.98 -20.54 31.48
N PRO A 85 6.61 -19.29 31.17
CA PRO A 85 7.52 -18.17 31.33
C PRO A 85 7.99 -18.11 32.80
N THR A 86 9.28 -17.86 33.00
CA THR A 86 9.88 -17.80 34.34
C THR A 86 10.25 -16.37 34.76
N MET A 87 10.32 -15.45 33.80
CA MET A 87 10.68 -14.05 34.02
C MET A 87 9.46 -13.13 33.92
N THR A 88 9.45 -12.06 34.71
CA THR A 88 8.47 -10.96 34.58
C THR A 88 8.83 -10.02 33.44
N LEU A 89 7.90 -9.17 33.03
CA LEU A 89 8.16 -8.08 32.06
C LEU A 89 9.38 -7.25 32.47
N GLN A 90 9.46 -6.87 33.76
CA GLN A 90 10.59 -6.10 34.30
C GLN A 90 11.92 -6.84 34.11
N MET A 91 12.01 -8.10 34.51
CA MET A 91 13.25 -8.89 34.40
C MET A 91 13.74 -9.00 32.95
N ILE A 92 12.81 -9.15 32.01
CA ILE A 92 13.15 -9.24 30.58
C ILE A 92 13.67 -7.89 30.06
N LEU A 93 12.99 -6.79 30.40
CA LEU A 93 13.40 -5.45 29.95
C LEU A 93 14.74 -5.02 30.56
N GLU A 94 15.00 -5.34 31.83
CA GLU A 94 16.27 -5.04 32.51
C GLU A 94 17.46 -5.81 31.93
N SER A 95 17.24 -7.05 31.50
CA SER A 95 18.32 -7.94 31.03
C SER A 95 18.53 -7.92 29.53
N SER A 96 17.62 -7.33 28.74
CA SER A 96 17.69 -7.33 27.28
C SER A 96 18.59 -6.20 26.75
N PRO A 97 19.74 -6.51 26.11
CA PRO A 97 20.66 -5.49 25.61
C PRO A 97 20.04 -4.62 24.49
N ASP A 98 19.16 -5.19 23.66
CA ASP A 98 18.50 -4.47 22.55
C ASP A 98 17.35 -3.57 23.02
N LEU A 99 16.89 -3.71 24.27
CA LEU A 99 15.81 -2.90 24.85
C LEU A 99 16.30 -1.92 25.92
N SER A 100 17.61 -1.80 26.11
CA SER A 100 18.19 -0.99 27.19
C SER A 100 17.79 0.49 27.14
N MET A 101 17.65 1.07 25.95
CA MET A 101 17.16 2.45 25.80
C MET A 101 15.69 2.57 26.19
N PHE A 102 14.85 1.63 25.74
CA PHE A 102 13.44 1.60 26.14
C PHE A 102 13.30 1.45 27.65
N TRP A 103 14.08 0.57 28.28
CA TRP A 103 14.11 0.41 29.73
C TRP A 103 14.48 1.70 30.45
N ALA A 104 15.53 2.40 30.01
CA ALA A 104 15.94 3.69 30.59
C ALA A 104 14.83 4.75 30.44
N HIS A 105 14.20 4.85 29.27
CA HIS A 105 13.09 5.78 29.02
C HIS A 105 11.84 5.43 29.84
N LEU A 106 11.56 4.14 30.04
CA LEU A 106 10.49 3.69 30.93
C LEU A 106 10.73 4.16 32.37
N LEU A 107 11.94 3.97 32.91
CA LEU A 107 12.29 4.43 34.26
C LEU A 107 12.17 5.96 34.38
N ASP A 108 12.67 6.70 33.39
CA ASP A 108 12.60 8.17 33.37
C ASP A 108 11.16 8.70 33.28
N SER A 109 10.25 7.96 32.63
CA SER A 109 8.81 8.27 32.59
C SER A 109 8.06 8.00 33.90
N ARG A 110 8.68 7.27 34.84
CA ARG A 110 8.10 6.86 36.14
C ARG A 110 6.83 6.01 36.02
N ILE A 111 6.63 5.33 34.89
CA ILE A 111 5.49 4.42 34.70
C ILE A 111 5.80 3.05 35.29
N THR A 112 4.90 2.52 36.12
CA THR A 112 5.07 1.23 36.83
C THR A 112 4.07 0.16 36.38
N ALA A 113 3.32 0.38 35.29
CA ALA A 113 2.25 -0.51 34.84
C ALA A 113 2.73 -1.97 34.61
N ILE A 114 3.98 -2.15 34.15
CA ILE A 114 4.59 -3.46 33.92
C ILE A 114 4.73 -4.33 35.19
N ASN A 115 4.70 -3.73 36.38
CA ASN A 115 4.84 -4.44 37.65
C ASN A 115 3.50 -4.91 38.21
N ASN A 116 2.41 -4.26 37.78
CA ASN A 116 1.06 -4.49 38.31
C ASN A 116 0.22 -5.39 37.41
N SER A 117 0.65 -5.64 36.17
CA SER A 117 0.02 -6.60 35.27
C SER A 117 0.04 -8.01 35.89
N LYS A 118 -1.03 -8.78 35.71
CA LYS A 118 -1.20 -10.13 36.28
C LYS A 118 -1.68 -11.17 35.27
N CYS A 119 -2.31 -10.74 34.18
CA CYS A 119 -2.91 -11.60 33.16
C CYS A 119 -3.92 -12.66 33.68
N SER A 120 -4.42 -12.50 34.91
CA SER A 120 -5.48 -13.33 35.50
C SER A 120 -6.85 -12.66 35.48
N ASP A 121 -6.88 -11.33 35.45
CA ASP A 121 -8.07 -10.51 35.67
C ASP A 121 -8.34 -9.60 34.48
N ALA A 122 -9.59 -9.46 34.04
CA ALA A 122 -10.04 -8.55 32.96
C ALA A 122 -9.42 -7.15 33.06
N GLY A 123 -8.79 -6.68 31.98
CA GLY A 123 -8.08 -5.40 31.93
C GLY A 123 -6.70 -5.37 32.60
N GLN A 124 -6.16 -6.50 33.11
CA GLN A 124 -4.85 -6.53 33.80
C GLN A 124 -3.79 -7.37 33.09
N CYS A 125 -3.94 -7.67 31.79
CA CYS A 125 -2.85 -8.23 31.00
C CYS A 125 -2.29 -7.17 30.06
N LEU A 126 -1.00 -6.91 30.21
CA LEU A 126 -0.26 -5.94 29.44
C LEU A 126 0.56 -6.62 28.35
N THR A 127 0.45 -6.10 27.12
CA THR A 127 1.45 -6.34 26.07
C THR A 127 2.25 -5.08 25.84
N VAL A 128 3.58 -5.20 25.88
CA VAL A 128 4.51 -4.08 25.68
C VAL A 128 5.06 -4.13 24.25
N LEU A 129 4.78 -3.09 23.47
CA LEU A 129 5.36 -2.83 22.16
C LEU A 129 6.73 -2.15 22.34
N ALA A 130 7.74 -2.90 22.77
CA ALA A 130 9.05 -2.35 23.13
C ALA A 130 9.88 -1.99 21.88
N PRO A 131 10.16 -0.70 21.59
CA PRO A 131 11.03 -0.35 20.48
C PRO A 131 12.48 -0.77 20.78
N SER A 132 13.15 -1.35 19.79
CA SER A 132 14.59 -1.67 19.87
C SER A 132 15.46 -0.41 20.03
N ASN A 133 16.70 -0.58 20.46
CA ASN A 133 17.69 0.50 20.50
C ASN A 133 17.87 1.14 19.11
N THR A 134 17.82 0.33 18.04
CA THR A 134 17.85 0.83 16.66
C THR A 134 16.68 1.76 16.38
N ALA A 135 15.47 1.40 16.82
CA ALA A 135 14.27 2.23 16.67
C ALA A 135 14.40 3.57 17.39
N TRP A 136 14.90 3.57 18.62
CA TRP A 136 15.11 4.79 19.41
C TRP A 136 16.19 5.69 18.80
N ASN A 137 17.29 5.11 18.31
CA ASN A 137 18.36 5.87 17.65
C ASN A 137 17.85 6.59 16.39
N LEU A 138 17.01 5.94 15.58
CA LEU A 138 16.38 6.57 14.41
C LEU A 138 15.46 7.75 14.79
N ARG A 139 14.87 7.72 15.98
CA ARG A 139 13.95 8.75 16.45
C ARG A 139 14.65 9.86 17.24
N ALA A 140 15.83 9.61 17.81
CA ALA A 140 16.52 10.49 18.75
C ALA A 140 16.69 11.95 18.27
N ALA A 141 17.03 12.16 17.00
CA ALA A 141 17.21 13.52 16.45
C ALA A 141 15.90 14.33 16.42
N SER A 142 14.77 13.63 16.23
CA SER A 142 13.45 14.23 16.09
C SER A 142 12.63 14.23 17.39
N LEU A 143 13.01 13.38 18.35
CA LEU A 143 12.39 13.25 19.66
C LEU A 143 13.46 13.49 20.70
N SER A 144 13.65 14.77 21.05
CA SER A 144 14.62 15.23 22.06
C SER A 144 14.18 14.80 23.47
N TRP A 145 14.29 13.50 23.77
CA TRP A 145 13.77 12.88 24.99
C TRP A 145 14.14 13.60 26.29
N PRO A 146 15.40 14.04 26.50
CA PRO A 146 15.79 14.68 27.75
C PRO A 146 15.07 16.01 28.02
N THR A 147 14.60 16.69 26.97
CA THR A 147 13.94 18.00 27.07
C THR A 147 12.43 17.90 27.25
N LEU A 148 11.85 16.71 27.11
CA LEU A 148 10.42 16.49 27.25
C LEU A 148 9.97 16.64 28.70
N SER A 149 8.76 17.16 28.89
CA SER A 149 8.10 17.14 30.19
C SER A 149 7.80 15.70 30.64
N ILE A 150 7.54 15.50 31.93
CA ILE A 150 7.20 14.17 32.44
C ILE A 150 5.90 13.64 31.79
N GLU A 151 4.93 14.52 31.54
CA GLU A 151 3.65 14.19 30.90
C GLU A 151 3.85 13.75 29.44
N GLU A 152 4.74 14.42 28.71
CA GLU A 152 5.09 14.04 27.33
C GLU A 152 5.79 12.68 27.29
N LYS A 153 6.76 12.45 28.19
CA LYS A 153 7.44 11.15 28.32
C LYS A 153 6.43 10.04 28.65
N GLN A 154 5.52 10.29 29.58
CA GLN A 154 4.49 9.34 29.97
C GLN A 154 3.54 9.04 28.82
N LYS A 155 3.06 10.05 28.09
CA LYS A 155 2.20 9.88 26.93
C LYS A 155 2.84 8.97 25.87
N ILE A 156 4.14 9.16 25.61
CA ILE A 156 4.88 8.35 24.63
C ILE A 156 4.97 6.89 25.08
N ILE A 157 5.35 6.64 26.34
CA ILE A 157 5.49 5.28 26.87
C ILE A 157 4.14 4.56 26.97
N TYR A 158 3.07 5.26 27.38
CA TYR A 158 1.72 4.68 27.35
C TYR A 158 1.27 4.32 25.93
N GLY A 159 1.77 5.00 24.89
CA GLY A 159 1.51 4.65 23.50
C GLY A 159 2.12 3.33 23.04
N MET A 160 2.97 2.71 23.87
CA MET A 160 3.64 1.42 23.62
C MET A 160 3.07 0.30 24.48
N TYR A 161 2.03 0.57 25.26
CA TYR A 161 1.33 -0.40 26.07
C TYR A 161 0.01 -0.73 25.41
N LEU A 162 -0.27 -2.02 25.29
CA LEU A 162 -1.55 -2.53 24.84
C LEU A 162 -2.20 -3.31 25.96
N GLU A 163 -3.34 -2.83 26.43
CA GLU A 163 -4.21 -3.59 27.29
C GLU A 163 -5.15 -4.46 26.44
N SER A 164 -5.48 -5.65 26.93
CA SER A 164 -6.35 -6.56 26.16
C SER A 164 -7.70 -5.87 25.84
N PRO A 165 -8.06 -5.72 24.57
CA PRO A 165 -8.94 -4.64 24.12
C PRO A 165 -10.43 -5.03 24.03
N LYS A 166 -10.79 -6.31 24.21
CA LYS A 166 -12.20 -6.72 24.20
C LYS A 166 -12.80 -6.52 25.57
N SER A 167 -13.56 -5.45 25.73
CA SER A 167 -14.45 -5.23 26.88
C SER A 167 -15.24 -6.51 27.17
N GLY A 168 -15.12 -7.03 28.40
CA GLY A 168 -15.79 -8.26 28.83
C GLY A 168 -15.13 -9.58 28.44
N SER A 169 -13.95 -9.58 27.80
CA SER A 169 -13.15 -10.81 27.58
C SER A 169 -12.05 -10.95 28.63
N ILE A 170 -11.66 -12.19 28.93
CA ILE A 170 -10.45 -12.48 29.72
C ILE A 170 -9.27 -11.84 28.97
N PRO A 171 -8.41 -11.06 29.64
CA PRO A 171 -7.37 -10.37 28.94
C PRO A 171 -6.32 -11.37 28.48
N THR A 172 -6.05 -11.36 27.18
CA THR A 172 -5.09 -12.27 26.57
C THR A 172 -3.87 -11.49 26.13
N LYS A 173 -2.70 -12.12 26.26
CA LYS A 173 -1.46 -11.60 25.69
C LYS A 173 -1.66 -11.42 24.18
N LEU A 174 -1.26 -10.26 23.65
CA LEU A 174 -1.31 -10.02 22.22
C LEU A 174 -0.08 -10.64 21.56
N SER A 175 -0.29 -11.82 21.00
CA SER A 175 0.67 -12.58 20.21
C SER A 175 0.45 -12.40 18.70
N THR A 176 1.40 -12.87 17.91
CA THR A 176 1.24 -12.95 16.45
C THR A 176 0.06 -13.84 16.01
N GLN A 177 -0.40 -14.77 16.84
CA GLN A 177 -1.52 -15.67 16.54
C GLN A 177 -2.89 -14.99 16.65
N ASN A 178 -3.01 -14.01 17.55
CA ASN A 178 -4.25 -13.26 17.78
C ASN A 178 -4.12 -11.78 17.38
N TRP A 179 -3.14 -11.42 16.56
CA TRP A 179 -2.79 -10.03 16.25
C TRP A 179 -3.98 -9.16 15.79
N GLN A 180 -4.82 -9.69 14.89
CA GLN A 180 -6.03 -9.01 14.40
C GLN A 180 -7.32 -9.50 15.05
N THR A 181 -7.29 -10.60 15.81
CA THR A 181 -8.48 -11.17 16.45
C THR A 181 -8.62 -10.78 17.92
N GLY A 182 -7.53 -10.33 18.55
CA GLY A 182 -7.48 -9.82 19.91
C GLY A 182 -8.19 -8.47 20.05
N GLY A 183 -8.05 -7.59 19.06
CA GLY A 183 -8.63 -6.25 18.94
C GLY A 183 -10.12 -6.16 18.61
N VAL A 184 -10.62 -4.93 18.58
CA VAL A 184 -11.91 -4.60 17.98
C VAL A 184 -11.74 -4.63 16.47
N ALA A 185 -12.46 -5.51 15.78
CA ALA A 185 -12.37 -5.62 14.32
C ALA A 185 -12.75 -4.30 13.65
N LEU A 186 -11.94 -3.86 12.68
CA LEU A 186 -12.23 -2.66 11.90
C LEU A 186 -13.01 -3.00 10.63
N PRO A 187 -13.93 -2.14 10.18
CA PRO A 187 -14.71 -2.38 8.97
C PRO A 187 -13.96 -1.92 7.70
N LEU A 188 -12.64 -2.04 7.64
CA LEU A 188 -11.86 -1.55 6.50
C LEU A 188 -11.97 -2.47 5.27
N ILE A 189 -11.67 -1.90 4.12
CA ILE A 189 -11.37 -2.68 2.91
C ILE A 189 -9.97 -3.29 3.09
N ASP A 190 -9.84 -4.59 2.83
CA ASP A 190 -8.57 -5.31 2.96
C ASP A 190 -7.67 -4.98 1.78
N VAL A 191 -6.50 -4.40 2.07
CA VAL A 191 -5.49 -4.02 1.07
C VAL A 191 -4.39 -5.08 0.87
N GLY A 192 -4.59 -6.28 1.41
CA GLY A 192 -3.63 -7.38 1.44
C GLY A 192 -2.96 -7.61 2.81
N PHE A 193 -3.42 -6.92 3.85
CA PHE A 193 -2.86 -6.95 5.21
C PHE A 193 -3.94 -7.22 6.28
N GLY A 194 -5.10 -7.71 5.85
CA GLY A 194 -6.29 -7.85 6.67
C GLY A 194 -7.04 -6.52 6.84
N LYS A 195 -8.25 -6.60 7.37
CA LYS A 195 -9.09 -5.42 7.67
C LYS A 195 -8.60 -4.64 8.90
N GLY A 196 -7.67 -5.23 9.66
CA GLY A 196 -7.07 -4.62 10.83
C GLY A 196 -7.93 -4.72 12.09
N ALA A 197 -7.29 -4.43 13.22
CA ALA A 197 -7.93 -4.42 14.53
C ALA A 197 -7.50 -3.21 15.34
N LEU A 198 -8.45 -2.62 16.08
CA LEU A 198 -8.22 -1.48 16.94
C LEU A 198 -7.95 -1.92 18.38
N TYR A 199 -6.90 -1.36 18.94
CA TYR A 199 -6.55 -1.36 20.36
C TYR A 199 -6.63 0.09 20.84
N ASN A 200 -7.47 0.35 21.84
CA ASN A 200 -7.66 1.70 22.37
C ASN A 200 -6.76 1.90 23.58
N GLU A 201 -5.80 2.81 23.45
CA GLU A 201 -4.87 3.12 24.53
C GLU A 201 -5.06 4.55 25.04
N ILE A 202 -4.53 4.82 26.24
CA ILE A 202 -4.55 6.15 26.86
C ILE A 202 -3.94 7.20 25.92
N ALA A 203 -2.89 6.83 25.19
CA ALA A 203 -2.20 7.73 24.28
C ALA A 203 -2.97 7.97 22.96
N GLY A 204 -3.83 7.03 22.55
CA GLY A 204 -4.53 7.04 21.27
C GLY A 204 -4.77 5.65 20.70
N PRO A 205 -5.47 5.55 19.55
CA PRO A 205 -5.74 4.27 18.90
C PRO A 205 -4.47 3.65 18.31
N ARG A 206 -4.38 2.32 18.39
CA ARG A 206 -3.31 1.51 17.78
C ARG A 206 -3.97 0.52 16.83
N TYR A 207 -3.63 0.61 15.55
CA TYR A 207 -4.23 -0.22 14.50
C TYR A 207 -3.29 -1.36 14.15
N ALA A 208 -3.69 -2.58 14.46
CA ALA A 208 -2.92 -3.78 14.18
C ALA A 208 -3.26 -4.36 12.81
N PHE A 209 -2.23 -4.63 12.01
CA PHE A 209 -2.34 -5.26 10.69
C PHE A 209 -1.30 -6.37 10.55
N SER A 210 -1.53 -7.31 9.63
CA SER A 210 -0.59 -8.40 9.39
C SER A 210 -0.64 -8.91 7.96
N PHE A 211 0.53 -9.25 7.44
CA PHE A 211 0.71 -9.96 6.19
C PHE A 211 0.99 -11.43 6.47
N LEU A 212 0.16 -12.33 5.96
CA LEU A 212 0.26 -13.77 6.19
C LEU A 212 1.06 -14.51 5.10
N GLY A 213 1.54 -13.80 4.06
CA GLY A 213 2.45 -14.39 3.08
C GLY A 213 3.84 -14.65 3.66
N ALA A 214 4.74 -15.25 2.89
CA ALA A 214 6.09 -15.59 3.34
C ALA A 214 7.11 -14.50 2.92
N PRO A 215 7.91 -13.93 3.86
CA PRO A 215 7.79 -14.07 5.31
C PRO A 215 6.60 -13.28 5.87
N ALA A 216 6.00 -13.78 6.96
CA ALA A 216 4.91 -13.08 7.63
C ALA A 216 5.41 -11.74 8.21
N ALA A 217 4.50 -10.79 8.40
CA ALA A 217 4.81 -9.56 9.11
C ALA A 217 3.61 -9.04 9.89
N TYR A 218 3.89 -8.39 11.01
CA TYR A 218 2.91 -7.86 11.95
C TYR A 218 3.26 -6.41 12.21
N PHE A 219 2.24 -5.55 12.18
CA PHE A 219 2.40 -4.12 12.29
C PHE A 219 1.42 -3.54 13.31
N ILE A 220 1.87 -2.54 14.05
CA ILE A 220 1.02 -1.55 14.71
C ILE A 220 1.25 -0.23 13.98
N ASN A 221 0.23 0.28 13.31
CA ASN A 221 0.35 1.42 12.40
C ASN A 221 1.50 1.18 11.39
N ASP A 222 2.53 2.03 11.35
CA ASP A 222 3.68 1.90 10.47
C ASP A 222 4.85 1.08 11.06
N ALA A 223 4.75 0.69 12.33
CA ALA A 223 5.80 0.01 13.06
C ALA A 223 5.69 -1.51 12.96
N LYS A 224 6.79 -2.16 12.61
CA LYS A 224 6.90 -3.60 12.38
C LYS A 224 7.41 -4.32 13.61
N VAL A 225 6.84 -5.49 13.90
CA VAL A 225 7.40 -6.44 14.86
C VAL A 225 8.68 -7.05 14.28
N VAL A 226 9.78 -6.93 15.00
CA VAL A 226 11.10 -7.51 14.66
C VAL A 226 11.53 -8.63 15.61
N GLY A 227 10.98 -8.66 16.83
CA GLY A 227 11.10 -9.78 17.76
C GLY A 227 9.73 -10.08 18.34
N ALA A 228 9.16 -11.23 17.98
CA ALA A 228 7.78 -11.55 18.30
C ALA A 228 7.65 -12.40 19.56
N ASP A 229 6.52 -12.26 20.25
CA ASP A 229 5.99 -13.20 21.23
C ASP A 229 6.95 -13.52 22.39
N VAL A 230 7.65 -12.50 22.91
CA VAL A 230 8.52 -12.65 24.07
C VAL A 230 7.65 -12.77 25.31
N ASP A 231 7.45 -14.00 25.76
CA ASP A 231 6.48 -14.32 26.81
C ASP A 231 7.01 -14.00 28.22
N ALA A 232 6.17 -13.38 29.06
CA ALA A 232 6.47 -13.07 30.45
C ALA A 232 5.42 -13.66 31.39
N THR A 233 5.77 -13.89 32.67
CA THR A 233 4.82 -14.40 33.68
C THR A 233 3.60 -13.51 33.84
N ASN A 234 3.77 -12.21 33.59
CA ASN A 234 2.76 -11.19 33.81
C ASN A 234 2.45 -10.34 32.56
N GLY A 235 2.77 -10.82 31.36
CA GLY A 235 2.48 -10.11 30.12
C GLY A 235 3.19 -10.69 28.90
N MET A 236 3.36 -9.87 27.87
CA MET A 236 4.12 -10.20 26.67
C MET A 236 4.86 -8.97 26.14
N ILE A 237 6.00 -9.17 25.50
CA ILE A 237 6.74 -8.12 24.79
C ILE A 237 6.75 -8.44 23.29
N GLN A 238 6.47 -7.42 22.50
CA GLN A 238 6.66 -7.39 21.05
C GLN A 238 7.75 -6.36 20.77
N ILE A 239 8.89 -6.80 20.26
CA ILE A 239 10.01 -5.92 19.93
C ILE A 239 9.72 -5.26 18.59
N MET A 240 9.80 -3.93 18.55
CA MET A 240 9.38 -3.13 17.40
C MET A 240 10.56 -2.40 16.74
N ASP A 241 10.46 -2.18 15.42
CA ASP A 241 11.44 -1.41 14.64
C ASP A 241 11.28 0.11 14.73
N ARG A 242 10.22 0.59 15.41
CA ARG A 242 9.88 2.01 15.54
C ARG A 242 9.34 2.36 16.91
N VAL A 243 9.45 3.63 17.25
CA VAL A 243 8.86 4.26 18.43
C VAL A 243 7.43 4.70 18.07
N MET A 244 6.40 4.18 18.76
CA MET A 244 4.98 4.51 18.53
C MET A 244 4.60 5.91 19.04
N ASN A 245 5.20 6.94 18.46
CA ASN A 245 4.91 8.34 18.76
C ASN A 245 4.38 9.05 17.50
N TYR A 246 3.08 9.33 17.50
CA TYR A 246 2.35 9.93 16.38
C TYR A 246 1.79 11.31 16.78
N PRO A 247 2.57 12.40 16.64
CA PRO A 247 2.20 13.70 17.19
C PRO A 247 0.92 14.31 16.59
N TYR A 248 0.52 13.86 15.41
CA TYR A 248 -0.64 14.39 14.68
C TYR A 248 -1.86 13.46 14.73
N GLU A 249 -1.84 12.39 15.53
CA GLU A 249 -2.92 11.38 15.58
C GLU A 249 -4.25 11.91 16.13
N SER A 250 -4.27 13.11 16.71
CA SER A 250 -5.50 13.79 17.15
C SER A 250 -6.12 14.70 16.09
N MET A 251 -5.37 15.07 15.05
CA MET A 251 -5.82 15.97 13.98
C MET A 251 -6.55 15.20 12.89
N ASP A 252 -7.61 15.78 12.34
CA ASP A 252 -8.12 15.33 11.03
C ASP A 252 -7.28 15.86 9.87
N PHE A 253 -7.56 15.35 8.67
CA PHE A 253 -6.89 15.73 7.44
C PHE A 253 -6.91 17.24 7.17
N PHE A 254 -8.07 17.90 7.34
CA PHE A 254 -8.16 19.34 7.07
C PHE A 254 -7.38 20.17 8.11
N GLN A 255 -7.51 19.82 9.39
CA GLN A 255 -6.74 20.45 10.47
C GLN A 255 -5.23 20.35 10.22
N TYR A 256 -4.75 19.17 9.80
CA TYR A 256 -3.34 18.96 9.47
C TYR A 256 -2.92 19.82 8.26
N LEU A 257 -3.69 19.78 7.16
CA LEU A 257 -3.40 20.61 5.98
C LEU A 257 -3.33 22.11 6.31
N SER A 258 -4.18 22.60 7.22
CA SER A 258 -4.19 24.01 7.63
C SER A 258 -2.93 24.46 8.37
N GLN A 259 -2.14 23.52 8.90
CA GLN A 259 -0.92 23.79 9.68
C GLN A 259 0.35 23.44 8.91
N ALA A 260 0.26 22.50 7.95
CA ALA A 260 1.37 22.07 7.11
C ALA A 260 1.81 23.19 6.15
N GLN A 261 3.02 23.70 6.36
CA GLN A 261 3.59 24.83 5.60
C GLN A 261 3.93 24.47 4.14
N ASP A 262 4.08 23.18 3.84
CA ASP A 262 4.48 22.65 2.54
C ASP A 262 3.32 22.00 1.77
N LEU A 263 2.08 22.14 2.25
CA LEU A 263 0.87 21.59 1.64
C LEU A 263 -0.19 22.67 1.34
N THR A 264 0.21 23.93 1.19
CA THR A 264 -0.71 25.07 1.03
C THR A 264 -1.53 24.98 -0.26
N LYS A 265 -0.98 24.41 -1.34
CA LYS A 265 -1.71 24.18 -2.59
C LYS A 265 -2.73 23.06 -2.46
N MET A 266 -2.37 21.98 -1.77
CA MET A 266 -3.34 20.92 -1.46
C MET A 266 -4.48 21.45 -0.59
N LEU A 267 -4.16 22.24 0.44
CA LEU A 267 -5.16 22.93 1.27
C LEU A 267 -6.10 23.77 0.41
N THR A 268 -5.57 24.55 -0.52
CA THR A 268 -6.38 25.40 -1.41
C THR A 268 -7.33 24.58 -2.27
N LEU A 269 -6.86 23.51 -2.93
CA LEU A 269 -7.71 22.65 -3.77
C LEU A 269 -8.85 21.99 -2.96
N TRP A 270 -8.52 21.41 -1.80
CA TRP A 270 -9.52 20.80 -0.93
C TRP A 270 -10.49 21.82 -0.34
N ASN A 271 -10.00 23.02 0.02
CA ASN A 271 -10.85 24.09 0.53
C ASN A 271 -11.81 24.61 -0.55
N SER A 272 -11.36 24.70 -1.81
CA SER A 272 -12.23 25.03 -2.95
C SER A 272 -13.39 24.04 -3.06
N LEU A 273 -13.16 22.72 -2.99
CA LEU A 273 -14.25 21.74 -2.99
C LEU A 273 -15.17 21.85 -1.77
N ARG A 274 -14.63 22.18 -0.58
CA ARG A 274 -15.45 22.30 0.64
C ARG A 274 -16.49 23.43 0.55
N ILE A 275 -16.18 24.50 -0.18
CA ILE A 275 -17.05 25.69 -0.27
C ILE A 275 -18.01 25.66 -1.48
N THR A 276 -18.00 24.61 -2.32
CA THR A 276 -18.90 24.51 -3.50
C THR A 276 -20.36 24.23 -3.11
N GLY A 277 -20.64 23.98 -1.84
CA GLY A 277 -21.98 23.70 -1.32
C GLY A 277 -22.32 22.20 -1.25
N THR A 278 -21.45 21.33 -1.75
CA THR A 278 -21.56 19.87 -1.62
C THR A 278 -21.05 19.41 -0.25
N PRO A 279 -21.92 18.95 0.69
CA PRO A 279 -21.51 18.63 2.07
C PRO A 279 -20.52 17.46 2.15
N LEU A 280 -20.53 16.57 1.16
CA LEU A 280 -19.67 15.38 1.09
C LEU A 280 -18.20 15.75 1.31
N TYR A 281 -17.65 16.73 0.59
CA TYR A 281 -16.22 17.04 0.67
C TYR A 281 -15.80 17.55 2.06
N THR A 282 -16.66 18.33 2.72
CA THR A 282 -16.44 18.75 4.11
C THR A 282 -16.46 17.55 5.05
N GLN A 283 -17.36 16.60 4.84
CA GLN A 283 -17.46 15.38 5.65
C GLN A 283 -16.26 14.45 5.43
N LEU A 284 -15.80 14.27 4.19
CA LEU A 284 -14.61 13.48 3.86
C LEU A 284 -13.35 14.06 4.49
N THR A 285 -13.19 15.40 4.48
CA THR A 285 -11.98 16.05 5.01
C THR A 285 -11.99 16.24 6.53
N ASN A 286 -13.17 16.36 7.16
CA ASN A 286 -13.34 16.29 8.61
C ASN A 286 -13.33 14.84 9.14
N GLN A 287 -13.42 13.86 8.22
CA GLN A 287 -13.46 12.42 8.48
C GLN A 287 -14.66 11.99 9.32
N ILE A 288 -15.81 12.65 9.10
CA ILE A 288 -17.06 12.36 9.79
C ILE A 288 -18.19 12.44 8.77
N TYR A 289 -18.99 11.39 8.69
CA TYR A 289 -20.17 11.32 7.83
C TYR A 289 -21.39 10.87 8.63
N MET A 290 -22.44 11.69 8.66
CA MET A 290 -23.66 11.43 9.44
C MET A 290 -23.39 11.04 10.90
N GLY A 291 -22.42 11.69 11.55
CA GLY A 291 -22.03 11.42 12.94
C GLY A 291 -21.18 10.17 13.16
N LYS A 292 -20.87 9.40 12.11
CA LYS A 292 -19.95 8.26 12.15
C LYS A 292 -18.55 8.69 11.70
N SER A 293 -17.52 8.16 12.35
CA SER A 293 -16.13 8.36 11.94
C SER A 293 -15.85 7.66 10.62
N LEU A 294 -15.08 8.32 9.74
CA LEU A 294 -14.57 7.76 8.50
C LEU A 294 -13.09 7.42 8.64
N TYR A 295 -12.69 6.31 8.02
CA TYR A 295 -11.29 5.96 7.84
C TYR A 295 -10.84 6.32 6.43
N ALA A 296 -9.60 6.77 6.25
CA ALA A 296 -9.09 7.07 4.92
C ALA A 296 -7.56 7.10 4.84
N THR A 297 -7.04 6.89 3.63
CA THR A 297 -5.66 7.24 3.30
C THR A 297 -5.66 8.34 2.24
N TYR A 298 -4.94 9.43 2.49
CA TYR A 298 -4.83 10.58 1.59
C TYR A 298 -3.46 10.60 0.95
N PHE A 299 -3.42 10.78 -0.37
CA PHE A 299 -2.18 11.10 -1.07
C PHE A 299 -2.03 12.61 -1.15
N ALA A 300 -0.96 13.15 -0.58
CA ALA A 300 -0.72 14.59 -0.53
C ALA A 300 0.43 14.98 -1.46
N VAL A 301 0.22 15.97 -2.32
CA VAL A 301 1.27 16.47 -3.20
C VAL A 301 1.91 17.70 -2.56
N PRO A 302 3.21 17.67 -2.21
CA PRO A 302 3.90 18.83 -1.64
C PRO A 302 3.92 20.03 -2.58
N ASP A 303 3.98 21.23 -2.02
CA ASP A 303 4.07 22.48 -2.78
C ASP A 303 5.32 22.51 -3.67
N SER A 304 6.42 21.89 -3.23
CA SER A 304 7.65 21.73 -4.01
C SER A 304 7.43 20.94 -5.30
N VAL A 305 6.48 19.99 -5.32
CA VAL A 305 6.11 19.22 -6.51
C VAL A 305 5.18 20.04 -7.40
N TRP A 306 4.17 20.68 -6.82
CA TRP A 306 3.28 21.58 -7.59
C TRP A 306 4.03 22.73 -8.26
N ASN A 307 5.08 23.26 -7.62
CA ASN A 307 5.90 24.35 -8.15
C ASN A 307 6.79 23.91 -9.33
N GLN A 308 6.97 22.60 -9.55
CA GLN A 308 7.66 22.08 -10.73
C GLN A 308 6.74 21.96 -11.94
N LEU A 309 5.43 21.97 -11.75
CA LEU A 309 4.46 21.91 -12.84
C LEU A 309 4.21 23.32 -13.43
N PRO A 310 3.79 23.41 -14.71
CA PRO A 310 3.42 24.68 -15.30
C PRO A 310 2.36 25.40 -14.45
N PRO A 311 2.49 26.71 -14.18
CA PRO A 311 1.53 27.44 -13.36
C PRO A 311 0.09 27.31 -13.86
N LYS A 312 -0.09 27.24 -15.18
CA LYS A 312 -1.39 27.04 -15.82
C LYS A 312 -2.06 25.73 -15.39
N THR A 313 -1.33 24.64 -15.24
CA THR A 313 -1.89 23.34 -14.84
C THR A 313 -2.59 23.42 -13.48
N TYR A 314 -1.99 24.11 -12.52
CA TYR A 314 -2.62 24.31 -11.21
C TYR A 314 -3.83 25.26 -11.28
N GLN A 315 -3.75 26.30 -12.11
CA GLN A 315 -4.88 27.23 -12.33
C GLN A 315 -6.06 26.56 -13.03
N ASP A 316 -5.80 25.67 -13.99
CA ASP A 316 -6.85 24.93 -14.69
C ASP A 316 -7.66 24.05 -13.73
N LEU A 317 -7.02 23.49 -12.67
CA LEU A 317 -7.75 22.79 -11.60
C LEU A 317 -8.66 23.74 -10.82
N LEU A 318 -8.16 24.90 -10.41
CA LEU A 318 -8.95 25.88 -9.66
C LEU A 318 -10.14 26.43 -10.47
N ASN A 319 -10.00 26.51 -11.79
CA ASN A 319 -11.01 27.03 -12.70
C ASN A 319 -11.99 25.97 -13.21
N ASN A 320 -11.72 24.68 -12.97
CA ASN A 320 -12.55 23.58 -13.45
C ASN A 320 -12.82 22.57 -12.32
N GLU A 321 -13.96 22.72 -11.67
CA GLU A 321 -14.37 21.86 -10.56
C GLU A 321 -14.43 20.38 -10.95
N THR A 322 -14.96 20.05 -12.13
CA THR A 322 -15.03 18.66 -12.61
C THR A 322 -13.64 18.03 -12.72
N LEU A 323 -12.68 18.76 -13.28
CA LEU A 323 -11.30 18.30 -13.37
C LEU A 323 -10.64 18.17 -11.99
N MET A 324 -10.90 19.13 -11.09
CA MET A 324 -10.40 19.08 -9.72
C MET A 324 -10.96 17.89 -8.94
N ILE A 325 -12.25 17.58 -9.09
CA ILE A 325 -12.89 16.39 -8.51
C ILE A 325 -12.22 15.12 -9.06
N ASP A 326 -12.06 15.00 -10.37
CA ASP A 326 -11.43 13.84 -11.01
C ASP A 326 -10.01 13.59 -10.45
N VAL A 327 -9.19 14.65 -10.35
CA VAL A 327 -7.84 14.57 -9.79
C VAL A 327 -7.85 14.26 -8.30
N LEU A 328 -8.60 15.00 -7.48
CA LEU A 328 -8.61 14.79 -6.02
C LEU A 328 -9.23 13.45 -5.62
N SER A 329 -10.15 12.90 -6.41
CA SER A 329 -10.71 11.56 -6.17
C SER A 329 -9.62 10.49 -6.20
N ASN A 330 -8.60 10.63 -7.06
CA ASN A 330 -7.45 9.74 -7.12
C ASN A 330 -6.47 9.91 -5.94
N HIS A 331 -6.65 10.95 -5.12
CA HIS A 331 -5.85 11.24 -3.94
C HIS A 331 -6.53 10.82 -2.63
N TYR A 332 -7.69 10.16 -2.70
CA TYR A 332 -8.47 9.77 -1.54
C TYR A 332 -8.84 8.28 -1.61
N ALA A 333 -8.33 7.49 -0.66
CA ALA A 333 -8.66 6.09 -0.50
C ALA A 333 -9.64 5.91 0.69
N PRO A 334 -10.95 5.77 0.43
CA PRO A 334 -11.95 5.61 1.50
C PRO A 334 -11.82 4.27 2.22
N ASN A 335 -12.08 4.27 3.53
CA ASN A 335 -12.16 3.09 4.40
C ASN A 335 -10.96 2.13 4.30
N GLN A 336 -9.77 2.70 4.07
CA GLN A 336 -8.52 1.98 3.95
C GLN A 336 -7.45 2.72 4.76
N LEU A 337 -6.73 2.00 5.60
CA LEU A 337 -5.53 2.47 6.28
C LEU A 337 -4.37 1.62 5.82
N PHE A 338 -3.33 2.25 5.29
CA PHE A 338 -2.10 1.57 4.93
C PHE A 338 -0.91 2.50 5.00
N TYR A 339 0.26 1.91 5.21
CA TYR A 339 1.50 2.63 5.40
C TYR A 339 2.53 2.17 4.35
N PRO A 340 3.28 3.10 3.73
CA PRO A 340 4.32 2.75 2.78
C PRO A 340 5.32 1.71 3.33
N ARG A 341 5.67 1.84 4.62
CA ARG A 341 6.56 0.92 5.35
C ARG A 341 6.21 -0.56 5.30
N TRP A 342 4.94 -0.90 5.07
CA TRP A 342 4.53 -2.30 5.01
C TRP A 342 5.14 -3.06 3.83
N VAL A 343 5.50 -2.32 2.78
CA VAL A 343 6.09 -2.86 1.54
C VAL A 343 7.54 -2.43 1.34
N GLU A 344 8.07 -1.52 2.16
CA GLU A 344 9.51 -1.16 2.17
C GLU A 344 10.39 -2.40 2.38
N ASN A 345 11.50 -2.47 1.65
CA ASN A 345 12.52 -3.51 1.80
C ASN A 345 11.96 -4.95 1.74
N SER A 346 10.87 -5.14 0.99
CA SER A 346 10.21 -6.44 0.87
C SER A 346 10.03 -6.82 -0.60
N ASN A 347 10.64 -7.94 -0.97
CA ASN A 347 10.53 -8.47 -2.33
C ASN A 347 9.13 -9.07 -2.50
N GLY A 348 8.26 -8.35 -3.21
CA GLY A 348 6.97 -8.87 -3.66
C GLY A 348 5.76 -8.60 -2.75
N ARG A 349 5.90 -7.86 -1.64
CA ARG A 349 4.70 -7.34 -0.95
C ARG A 349 4.17 -6.13 -1.69
N THR A 350 2.85 -6.06 -1.80
CA THR A 350 2.15 -4.98 -2.48
C THR A 350 0.90 -4.62 -1.70
N ILE A 351 0.57 -3.34 -1.67
CA ILE A 351 -0.72 -2.85 -1.17
C ILE A 351 -1.59 -2.65 -2.40
N ASN A 352 -2.72 -3.36 -2.47
CA ASN A 352 -3.73 -3.15 -3.50
C ASN A 352 -4.88 -2.37 -2.88
N PHE A 353 -5.12 -1.16 -3.37
CA PHE A 353 -6.06 -0.23 -2.75
C PHE A 353 -7.06 0.32 -3.77
N PHE A 354 -8.06 1.04 -3.29
CA PHE A 354 -9.06 1.72 -4.11
C PHE A 354 -9.10 3.21 -3.79
N VAL A 355 -9.26 4.05 -4.81
CA VAL A 355 -9.42 5.51 -4.67
C VAL A 355 -10.68 5.99 -5.36
N GLY A 356 -11.21 7.10 -4.89
CA GLY A 356 -12.40 7.74 -5.45
C GLY A 356 -13.30 8.32 -4.37
N PHE A 357 -14.21 9.21 -4.75
CA PHE A 357 -15.25 9.71 -3.86
C PHE A 357 -16.49 8.82 -3.96
N PRO A 358 -16.82 8.04 -2.92
CA PRO A 358 -18.02 7.21 -2.93
C PRO A 358 -19.27 8.07 -2.66
N ASP A 359 -20.39 7.72 -3.28
CA ASP A 359 -21.69 8.34 -3.00
C ASP A 359 -22.09 8.19 -1.53
N ASN A 360 -21.76 7.04 -0.93
CA ASN A 360 -21.90 6.77 0.50
C ASN A 360 -20.55 6.32 1.08
N PRO A 361 -19.86 7.16 1.88
CA PRO A 361 -18.54 6.84 2.40
C PRO A 361 -18.56 5.91 3.62
N LEU A 362 -19.72 5.47 4.10
CA LEU A 362 -19.77 4.53 5.22
C LEU A 362 -19.19 3.16 4.83
N PRO A 363 -18.38 2.53 5.69
CA PRO A 363 -17.74 1.25 5.38
C PRO A 363 -18.67 0.14 4.87
N GLU A 364 -19.88 0.06 5.43
CA GLU A 364 -20.91 -0.94 5.09
C GLU A 364 -21.53 -0.72 3.71
N ALA A 365 -21.37 0.48 3.14
CA ALA A 365 -22.08 0.95 1.94
C ALA A 365 -21.15 1.31 0.77
N VAL A 366 -19.82 1.31 0.96
CA VAL A 366 -18.88 1.62 -0.12
C VAL A 366 -18.91 0.51 -1.17
N ASN A 367 -19.31 0.85 -2.39
CA ASN A 367 -19.18 0.00 -3.55
C ASN A 367 -17.77 0.11 -4.14
N THR A 368 -16.92 -0.89 -3.89
CA THR A 368 -15.54 -0.94 -4.41
C THR A 368 -15.46 -1.05 -5.93
N GLU A 369 -16.50 -1.53 -6.61
CA GLU A 369 -16.53 -1.65 -8.07
C GLU A 369 -16.67 -0.28 -8.76
N ALA A 370 -17.22 0.71 -8.05
CA ALA A 370 -17.31 2.09 -8.51
C ALA A 370 -16.03 2.90 -8.23
N LEU A 371 -15.06 2.31 -7.52
CA LEU A 371 -13.79 2.95 -7.20
C LEU A 371 -12.70 2.56 -8.20
N THR A 372 -11.69 3.41 -8.30
CA THR A 372 -10.51 3.16 -9.13
C THR A 372 -9.50 2.32 -8.36
N SER A 373 -9.07 1.20 -8.94
CA SER A 373 -8.01 0.38 -8.35
C SER A 373 -6.64 1.08 -8.44
N GLY A 374 -5.88 1.01 -7.35
CA GLY A 374 -4.50 1.45 -7.26
C GLY A 374 -3.61 0.38 -6.64
N LYS A 375 -2.30 0.56 -6.81
CA LYS A 375 -1.28 -0.35 -6.30
C LYS A 375 -0.09 0.42 -5.77
N MET A 376 0.44 0.00 -4.63
CA MET A 376 1.72 0.46 -4.11
C MET A 376 2.66 -0.74 -3.96
N ALA A 377 3.88 -0.61 -4.46
CA ALA A 377 4.89 -1.64 -4.42
C ALA A 377 6.30 -1.02 -4.33
N GLY A 378 7.24 -1.78 -3.78
CA GLY A 378 8.66 -1.43 -3.86
C GLY A 378 9.15 -1.41 -5.31
N SER A 379 9.99 -0.44 -5.65
CA SER A 379 10.72 -0.43 -6.91
C SER A 379 11.86 -1.46 -6.85
N ALA A 380 12.14 -2.13 -7.98
CA ALA A 380 13.31 -3.00 -8.08
C ALA A 380 14.62 -2.22 -8.31
N ASP A 381 14.49 -0.96 -8.74
CA ASP A 381 15.61 -0.13 -9.21
C ASP A 381 16.05 0.95 -8.21
N ASP A 382 15.30 1.15 -7.12
CA ASP A 382 15.49 2.22 -6.12
C ASP A 382 14.74 1.86 -4.82
N ASP A 383 15.19 2.36 -3.65
CA ASP A 383 14.49 2.19 -2.36
C ASP A 383 13.13 2.92 -2.32
N SER A 384 12.80 3.67 -3.37
CA SER A 384 11.52 4.36 -3.52
C SER A 384 10.35 3.40 -3.76
N LEU A 385 9.20 3.71 -3.15
CA LEU A 385 7.94 3.00 -3.38
C LEU A 385 7.16 3.67 -4.50
N THR A 386 6.70 2.88 -5.46
CA THR A 386 5.90 3.37 -6.58
C THR A 386 4.42 3.15 -6.30
N ILE A 387 3.64 4.22 -6.47
CA ILE A 387 2.18 4.26 -6.43
C ILE A 387 1.69 4.34 -7.87
N THR A 388 0.79 3.44 -8.26
CA THR A 388 0.13 3.43 -9.56
C THR A 388 -1.37 3.52 -9.37
N VAL A 389 -2.00 4.48 -10.04
CA VAL A 389 -3.46 4.65 -10.11
C VAL A 389 -3.82 4.89 -11.57
N GLN A 390 -4.56 3.98 -12.20
CA GLN A 390 -4.81 3.99 -13.64
C GLN A 390 -3.50 4.15 -14.46
N SER A 391 -3.39 5.22 -15.25
CA SER A 391 -2.21 5.60 -16.04
C SER A 391 -1.26 6.56 -15.29
N SER A 392 -1.58 6.92 -14.05
CA SER A 392 -0.79 7.84 -13.23
C SER A 392 0.17 7.09 -12.31
N TYR A 393 1.33 7.69 -12.11
CA TYR A 393 2.39 7.17 -11.25
C TYR A 393 2.93 8.26 -10.35
N ALA A 394 3.28 7.89 -9.13
CA ALA A 394 4.02 8.74 -8.20
C ALA A 394 4.93 7.88 -7.32
N LYS A 395 5.98 8.48 -6.77
CA LYS A 395 6.80 7.88 -5.71
C LYS A 395 6.38 8.45 -4.36
N THR A 396 6.56 7.70 -3.29
CA THR A 396 6.42 8.24 -1.94
C THR A 396 7.53 9.26 -1.64
N VAL A 397 7.17 10.37 -1.00
CA VAL A 397 8.11 11.43 -0.61
C VAL A 397 8.09 11.56 0.91
N GLY A 398 9.22 11.35 1.57
CA GLY A 398 9.30 11.43 3.03
C GLY A 398 8.48 10.35 3.75
N SER A 399 8.23 10.58 5.04
CA SER A 399 7.46 9.65 5.88
C SER A 399 5.96 9.92 5.80
N ALA A 400 5.16 8.85 5.87
CA ALA A 400 3.72 8.98 6.06
C ALA A 400 3.39 9.60 7.42
N VAL A 401 2.27 10.29 7.49
CA VAL A 401 1.77 10.97 8.69
C VAL A 401 0.52 10.24 9.19
N VAL A 402 0.57 9.81 10.45
CA VAL A 402 -0.59 9.24 11.14
C VAL A 402 -1.47 10.38 11.64
N LEU A 403 -2.74 10.35 11.23
CA LEU A 403 -3.79 11.29 11.60
C LEU A 403 -4.91 10.56 12.34
N ARG A 404 -5.88 11.30 12.86
CA ARG A 404 -7.08 10.72 13.47
C ARG A 404 -7.82 9.89 12.44
N ASN A 405 -7.90 8.57 12.60
CA ASN A 405 -8.55 7.65 11.65
C ASN A 405 -8.02 7.77 10.20
N ALA A 406 -6.83 8.31 9.98
CA ALA A 406 -6.29 8.42 8.63
C ALA A 406 -4.77 8.32 8.55
N VAL A 407 -4.30 8.09 7.33
CA VAL A 407 -2.90 8.20 6.96
C VAL A 407 -2.77 9.22 5.84
N LEU A 408 -1.81 10.14 5.94
CA LEU A 408 -1.41 11.02 4.84
C LEU A 408 -0.07 10.55 4.30
N ILE A 409 -0.02 10.29 3.00
CA ILE A 409 1.17 9.80 2.29
C ILE A 409 1.60 10.88 1.30
N PRO A 410 2.74 11.55 1.52
CA PRO A 410 3.22 12.52 0.56
C PRO A 410 3.73 11.83 -0.71
N VAL A 411 3.43 12.40 -1.87
CA VAL A 411 3.72 11.80 -3.18
C VAL A 411 4.44 12.77 -4.12
N SER A 412 5.29 12.23 -4.99
CA SER A 412 6.17 12.99 -5.87
C SER A 412 5.47 13.60 -7.08
N ALA A 413 4.18 13.33 -7.27
CA ALA A 413 3.40 13.86 -8.37
C ALA A 413 1.89 13.68 -8.15
N PRO A 414 1.04 14.55 -8.74
CA PRO A 414 -0.41 14.39 -8.70
C PRO A 414 -0.89 13.11 -9.40
N LEU A 415 -1.77 12.37 -8.73
CA LEU A 415 -2.48 11.21 -9.27
C LEU A 415 -3.70 11.68 -10.07
N GLY A 416 -3.83 11.24 -11.32
CA GLY A 416 -4.89 11.66 -12.24
C GLY A 416 -4.35 12.44 -13.44
N TYR A 417 -5.23 12.65 -14.42
CA TYR A 417 -4.88 13.39 -15.63
C TYR A 417 -4.82 14.89 -15.33
N LEU A 418 -3.68 15.50 -15.67
CA LEU A 418 -3.51 16.95 -15.65
C LEU A 418 -3.31 17.44 -17.08
N PRO A 419 -4.13 18.39 -17.57
CA PRO A 419 -3.90 18.98 -18.87
C PRO A 419 -2.57 19.74 -18.85
N GLU A 420 -1.68 19.33 -19.74
CA GLU A 420 -0.38 19.96 -19.98
C GLU A 420 -0.16 19.96 -21.50
N SER A 421 0.32 21.06 -22.06
CA SER A 421 0.69 21.07 -23.48
C SER A 421 1.91 20.18 -23.69
N THR A 422 2.05 19.59 -24.89
CA THR A 422 3.25 18.79 -25.20
C THR A 422 4.53 19.61 -25.03
N GLN A 423 4.50 20.91 -25.32
CA GLN A 423 5.64 21.80 -25.17
C GLN A 423 5.99 22.04 -23.71
N ASP A 424 5.02 22.28 -22.84
CA ASP A 424 5.25 22.47 -21.41
C ASP A 424 5.83 21.20 -20.78
N ALA A 425 5.25 20.04 -21.13
CA ALA A 425 5.76 18.73 -20.68
C ALA A 425 7.21 18.51 -21.12
N LEU A 426 7.55 18.83 -22.38
CA LEU A 426 8.91 18.70 -22.88
C LEU A 426 9.88 19.74 -22.30
N ALA A 427 9.43 20.97 -22.07
CA ALA A 427 10.25 22.01 -21.43
C ALA A 427 10.67 21.57 -20.01
N ARG A 428 9.76 20.91 -19.30
CA ARG A 428 9.98 20.42 -17.94
C ARG A 428 10.79 19.13 -17.90
N LEU A 429 10.49 18.17 -18.78
CA LEU A 429 11.05 16.81 -18.70
C LEU A 429 12.28 16.59 -19.59
N ALA A 430 12.31 17.22 -20.75
CA ALA A 430 13.36 17.02 -21.76
C ALA A 430 13.68 18.34 -22.49
N PRO A 431 14.15 19.38 -21.77
CA PRO A 431 14.34 20.72 -22.32
C PRO A 431 15.30 20.75 -23.52
N THR A 432 16.32 19.88 -23.51
CA THR A 432 17.25 19.73 -24.62
C THR A 432 16.56 19.17 -25.86
N PHE A 433 15.67 18.18 -25.70
CA PHE A 433 14.87 17.64 -26.82
C PHE A 433 13.95 18.71 -27.39
N LEU A 434 13.26 19.45 -26.52
CA LEU A 434 12.41 20.56 -26.96
C LEU A 434 13.20 21.54 -27.83
N ARG A 435 14.39 21.96 -27.37
CA ARG A 435 15.27 22.88 -28.10
C ARG A 435 15.73 22.34 -29.45
N VAL A 436 16.13 21.07 -29.51
CA VAL A 436 16.58 20.46 -30.77
C VAL A 436 15.41 20.30 -31.75
N CYS A 437 14.25 19.86 -31.25
CA CYS A 437 13.05 19.68 -32.07
C CYS A 437 12.51 21.01 -32.62
N THR A 438 12.60 22.12 -31.87
CA THR A 438 12.15 23.43 -32.35
C THR A 438 13.06 24.02 -33.43
N LEU A 439 14.33 23.63 -33.48
CA LEU A 439 15.26 24.03 -34.54
C LEU A 439 15.07 23.23 -35.84
N ASP A 440 14.54 22.00 -35.76
CA ASP A 440 14.21 21.18 -36.92
C ASP A 440 12.80 21.47 -37.45
N THR A 441 12.67 21.76 -38.74
CA THR A 441 11.38 22.21 -39.31
C THR A 441 10.31 21.11 -39.28
N ALA A 442 10.68 19.85 -39.53
CA ALA A 442 9.73 18.74 -39.55
C ALA A 442 9.29 18.33 -38.14
N CYS A 443 10.23 18.26 -37.20
CA CYS A 443 9.97 17.99 -35.79
C CYS A 443 9.11 19.09 -35.18
N ASN A 444 9.46 20.37 -35.40
CA ASN A 444 8.68 21.50 -34.92
C ASN A 444 7.27 21.49 -35.53
N ALA A 445 7.09 21.16 -36.81
CA ALA A 445 5.76 21.07 -37.41
C ALA A 445 4.86 20.03 -36.72
N ILE A 446 5.40 18.83 -36.42
CA ILE A 446 4.66 17.80 -35.68
C ILE A 446 4.39 18.27 -34.24
N LEU A 447 5.37 18.88 -33.59
CA LEU A 447 5.28 19.36 -32.21
C LEU A 447 4.21 20.46 -32.05
N GLN A 448 4.13 21.40 -33.00
CA GLN A 448 3.13 22.47 -33.04
C GLN A 448 1.75 21.99 -33.50
N SER A 449 1.65 20.80 -34.11
CA SER A 449 0.36 20.28 -34.58
C SER A 449 -0.59 20.01 -33.40
N THR A 450 -1.89 20.21 -33.63
CA THR A 450 -2.94 19.86 -32.67
C THR A 450 -3.31 18.37 -32.72
N ALA A 451 -2.77 17.62 -33.69
CA ALA A 451 -2.99 16.19 -33.80
C ALA A 451 -2.39 15.45 -32.60
N GLU A 452 -2.99 14.29 -32.30
CA GLU A 452 -2.42 13.43 -31.28
C GLU A 452 -1.04 12.92 -31.72
N LYS A 453 -0.15 12.80 -30.74
CA LYS A 453 1.26 12.46 -30.97
C LYS A 453 1.85 11.75 -29.77
N THR A 454 2.88 10.96 -30.02
CA THR A 454 3.71 10.33 -28.99
C THR A 454 5.12 10.85 -29.14
N VAL A 455 5.68 11.32 -28.04
CA VAL A 455 7.07 11.78 -28.00
C VAL A 455 7.87 10.76 -27.19
N PHE A 456 8.99 10.31 -27.72
CA PHE A 456 10.03 9.51 -27.07
C PHE A 456 11.24 10.41 -26.83
N ALA A 457 11.07 11.39 -25.93
CA ALA A 457 12.08 12.40 -25.65
C ALA A 457 13.11 11.89 -24.62
N PRO A 458 14.41 11.79 -24.97
CA PRO A 458 15.43 11.38 -24.03
C PRO A 458 15.65 12.48 -22.98
N VAL A 459 15.63 12.06 -21.70
CA VAL A 459 15.98 12.92 -20.55
C VAL A 459 17.50 13.11 -20.43
N ASP A 460 18.28 12.12 -20.86
CA ASP A 460 19.75 12.17 -20.91
C ASP A 460 20.23 12.17 -22.37
N TRP A 461 21.02 13.18 -22.71
CA TRP A 461 21.57 13.41 -24.04
C TRP A 461 22.99 12.88 -24.24
N THR A 462 23.62 12.33 -23.20
CA THR A 462 25.00 11.80 -23.26
C THR A 462 25.16 10.75 -24.36
N SER A 463 24.21 9.83 -24.48
CA SER A 463 24.18 8.79 -25.51
C SER A 463 24.04 9.39 -26.91
N PHE A 464 23.31 10.50 -27.05
CA PHE A 464 23.13 11.20 -28.32
C PHE A 464 24.38 11.98 -28.72
N ASN A 465 25.05 12.61 -27.75
CA ASN A 465 26.34 13.27 -27.96
C ASN A 465 27.42 12.27 -28.37
N ALA A 466 27.39 11.04 -27.87
CA ALA A 466 28.33 9.98 -28.27
C ALA A 466 28.16 9.54 -29.74
N LEU A 467 26.94 9.58 -30.28
CA LEU A 467 26.68 9.30 -31.71
C LEU A 467 27.42 10.28 -32.64
N SER A 468 27.64 11.52 -32.19
CA SER A 468 28.36 12.55 -32.97
C SER A 468 29.85 12.25 -33.17
N THR A 469 30.45 11.45 -32.27
CA THR A 469 31.89 11.14 -32.33
C THR A 469 32.23 9.90 -33.17
N ALA A 470 31.26 9.04 -33.48
CA ALA A 470 31.51 7.77 -34.17
C ALA A 470 31.43 7.87 -35.71
N ASN A 471 30.74 8.86 -36.29
CA ASN A 471 30.54 8.98 -37.75
C ASN A 471 30.56 10.46 -38.19
N GLN A 472 31.76 10.98 -38.46
CA GLN A 472 32.06 12.40 -38.62
C GLN A 472 31.77 13.05 -40.00
N VAL A 473 31.03 12.41 -40.93
CA VAL A 473 30.97 12.94 -42.33
C VAL A 473 29.57 13.25 -42.89
N GLU A 474 28.45 12.83 -42.28
CA GLU A 474 27.09 13.06 -42.86
C GLU A 474 26.06 13.71 -41.90
N HIS A 475 26.52 14.38 -40.84
CA HIS A 475 25.70 14.56 -39.63
C HIS A 475 24.56 15.60 -39.67
N CYS A 476 24.52 16.53 -40.63
CA CYS A 476 23.42 17.50 -40.71
C CYS A 476 22.15 16.95 -41.39
N GLU A 477 22.24 15.90 -42.21
CA GLU A 477 21.06 15.29 -42.84
C GLU A 477 20.39 14.23 -41.93
N HIS A 478 21.18 13.43 -41.20
CA HIS A 478 20.64 12.31 -40.40
C HIS A 478 20.06 12.69 -39.04
N GLY A 479 20.39 13.87 -38.49
CA GLY A 479 19.82 14.35 -37.22
C GLY A 479 18.29 14.51 -37.29
N SER A 480 17.77 14.92 -38.45
CA SER A 480 16.33 15.03 -38.71
C SER A 480 15.63 13.66 -38.75
N GLU A 481 16.29 12.62 -39.26
CA GLU A 481 15.76 11.25 -39.34
C GLU A 481 15.60 10.62 -37.95
N TYR A 482 16.56 10.85 -37.04
CA TYR A 482 16.41 10.39 -35.66
C TYR A 482 15.30 11.11 -34.90
N LEU A 483 15.10 12.42 -35.16
CA LEU A 483 14.00 13.17 -34.55
C LEU A 483 12.64 12.66 -35.02
N LYS A 484 12.50 12.24 -36.29
CA LYS A 484 11.29 11.60 -36.82
C LYS A 484 10.93 10.29 -36.10
N LEU A 485 11.91 9.57 -35.57
CA LEU A 485 11.70 8.37 -34.76
C LEU A 485 11.33 8.71 -33.30
N MET A 486 11.64 9.92 -32.85
CA MET A 486 11.37 10.38 -31.48
C MET A 486 10.04 11.13 -31.34
N ILE A 487 9.47 11.67 -32.42
CA ILE A 487 8.13 12.26 -32.38
C ILE A 487 7.27 11.69 -33.50
N ILE A 488 6.24 10.94 -33.12
CA ILE A 488 5.33 10.27 -34.06
C ILE A 488 3.94 10.90 -34.01
N PRO A 489 3.27 11.11 -35.15
CA PRO A 489 1.91 11.64 -35.24
C PRO A 489 0.83 10.57 -34.96
N GLU A 490 1.08 9.70 -33.98
CA GLU A 490 0.16 8.68 -33.47
C GLU A 490 0.17 8.74 -31.94
N ARG A 491 -0.99 8.59 -31.30
CA ARG A 491 -1.07 8.41 -29.84
C ARG A 491 -0.90 6.95 -29.47
N ILE A 492 0.15 6.66 -28.72
CA ILE A 492 0.44 5.33 -28.19
C ILE A 492 0.47 5.44 -26.67
N LEU A 493 -0.54 4.85 -26.02
CA LEU A 493 -0.61 4.77 -24.57
C LEU A 493 0.31 3.64 -24.08
N ARG A 494 0.85 3.78 -22.86
CA ARG A 494 1.71 2.76 -22.24
C ARG A 494 1.12 1.34 -22.31
N PRO A 495 -0.17 1.10 -22.03
CA PRO A 495 -0.76 -0.23 -22.14
C PRO A 495 -0.65 -0.84 -23.55
N GLN A 496 -0.68 -0.01 -24.60
CA GLN A 496 -0.56 -0.42 -26.00
C GLN A 496 0.89 -0.69 -26.43
N MET A 497 1.90 -0.33 -25.63
CA MET A 497 3.31 -0.60 -25.88
C MET A 497 3.65 -2.07 -25.56
N THR A 498 3.06 -2.99 -26.29
CA THR A 498 3.24 -4.45 -26.15
C THR A 498 4.31 -4.96 -27.12
N MET A 499 4.84 -6.16 -26.88
CA MET A 499 5.84 -6.78 -27.77
C MET A 499 5.32 -7.03 -29.19
N ASP A 500 4.00 -7.05 -29.38
CA ASP A 500 3.36 -7.25 -30.68
C ASP A 500 3.04 -5.94 -31.42
N LYS A 501 3.20 -4.78 -30.76
CA LYS A 501 2.96 -3.47 -31.39
C LYS A 501 4.22 -3.02 -32.12
N TYR A 502 4.07 -2.83 -33.44
CA TYR A 502 5.06 -2.21 -34.32
C TYR A 502 4.59 -0.81 -34.70
N VAL A 503 5.52 0.15 -34.72
CA VAL A 503 5.22 1.52 -35.15
C VAL A 503 5.93 1.79 -36.47
N THR A 504 5.14 2.23 -37.45
CA THR A 504 5.64 2.67 -38.74
C THR A 504 6.06 4.13 -38.67
N VAL A 505 7.25 4.45 -39.18
CA VAL A 505 7.71 5.84 -39.33
C VAL A 505 8.22 6.01 -40.76
N GLY A 506 7.59 6.91 -41.51
CA GLY A 506 7.88 7.07 -42.94
C GLY A 506 7.57 5.78 -43.72
N SER A 507 8.57 5.26 -44.44
CA SER A 507 8.47 4.02 -45.23
C SER A 507 8.87 2.75 -44.46
N VAL A 508 9.30 2.88 -43.19
CA VAL A 508 9.78 1.75 -42.39
C VAL A 508 8.66 1.25 -41.47
N SER A 509 8.10 0.08 -41.79
CA SER A 509 6.92 -0.46 -41.10
C SER A 509 7.15 -0.90 -39.65
N ASP A 510 8.39 -1.25 -39.31
CA ASP A 510 8.82 -1.73 -37.98
C ASP A 510 9.87 -0.81 -37.34
N ALA A 511 9.75 0.50 -37.63
CA ALA A 511 10.70 1.52 -37.21
C ALA A 511 10.89 1.57 -35.69
N ILE A 512 9.83 1.35 -34.91
CA ILE A 512 9.88 1.23 -33.45
C ILE A 512 9.24 -0.09 -33.02
N ARG A 513 9.93 -0.83 -32.15
CA ARG A 513 9.44 -2.06 -31.52
C ARG A 513 9.53 -1.95 -30.01
N PHE A 514 8.54 -2.42 -29.27
CA PHE A 514 8.58 -2.45 -27.81
C PHE A 514 9.10 -3.81 -27.29
N ARG A 515 9.91 -3.78 -26.24
CA ARG A 515 10.48 -4.97 -25.59
C ARG A 515 10.30 -4.86 -24.08
N THR A 516 10.28 -6.00 -23.39
CA THR A 516 10.31 -6.05 -21.92
C THR A 516 11.64 -6.64 -21.45
N ARG A 517 12.27 -6.02 -20.45
CA ARG A 517 13.46 -6.53 -19.79
C ARG A 517 13.39 -6.19 -18.30
N ASN A 518 13.56 -7.18 -17.42
CA ASN A 518 13.51 -6.98 -15.96
C ASN A 518 12.30 -6.16 -15.46
N ASN A 519 11.09 -6.43 -15.96
CA ASN A 519 9.85 -5.66 -15.71
C ASN A 519 9.82 -4.20 -16.22
N GLY A 520 10.89 -3.68 -16.81
CA GLY A 520 10.89 -2.42 -17.56
C GLY A 520 10.45 -2.61 -19.01
N ARG A 521 9.75 -1.61 -19.58
CA ARG A 521 9.45 -1.54 -21.02
C ARG A 521 10.54 -0.70 -21.71
N PHE A 522 11.00 -1.17 -22.87
CA PHE A 522 12.03 -0.56 -23.69
C PHE A 522 11.52 -0.42 -25.13
N TYR A 523 12.11 0.46 -25.92
CA TYR A 523 11.88 0.47 -27.36
C TYR A 523 13.20 0.33 -28.11
N SER A 524 13.17 -0.38 -29.23
CA SER A 524 14.29 -0.43 -30.17
C SER A 524 13.88 0.28 -31.44
N THR A 525 14.77 1.13 -31.96
CA THR A 525 14.59 1.76 -33.26
C THR A 525 15.37 0.98 -34.32
N CYS A 526 14.76 0.75 -35.47
CA CYS A 526 15.44 0.21 -36.65
C CYS A 526 15.79 1.37 -37.59
N VAL A 527 17.08 1.67 -37.71
CA VAL A 527 17.58 2.61 -38.73
C VAL A 527 18.12 1.78 -39.88
N HIS A 528 17.47 1.86 -41.05
CA HIS A 528 18.03 1.32 -42.27
C HIS A 528 19.11 2.27 -42.78
N GLN A 529 20.39 1.90 -42.63
CA GLN A 529 21.45 2.58 -43.38
C GLN A 529 21.23 2.33 -44.88
N LEU A 530 20.97 3.40 -45.63
CA LEU A 530 21.11 3.41 -47.09
C LEU A 530 22.59 3.23 -47.43
N SER A 531 23.01 1.99 -47.63
CA SER A 531 24.33 1.67 -48.17
C SER A 531 24.36 2.02 -49.65
N VAL A 532 25.19 2.98 -50.01
CA VAL A 532 25.66 3.21 -51.39
C VAL A 532 26.52 2.00 -51.79
N ASN A 533 25.89 0.86 -52.10
CA ASN A 533 26.38 -0.32 -52.85
C ASN A 533 25.56 -1.60 -52.61
N GLY A 534 24.23 -1.50 -52.39
CA GLY A 534 23.34 -2.64 -52.59
C GLY A 534 23.38 -3.77 -51.54
N SER A 535 24.08 -3.60 -50.41
CA SER A 535 23.99 -4.51 -49.26
C SER A 535 23.34 -3.81 -48.06
N HIS A 536 22.09 -4.16 -47.76
CA HIS A 536 21.38 -3.68 -46.57
C HIS A 536 22.02 -4.27 -45.30
N LYS A 537 22.73 -3.45 -44.52
CA LYS A 537 23.05 -3.76 -43.11
C LYS A 537 21.94 -3.17 -42.23
N LYS A 538 21.30 -4.00 -41.42
CA LYS A 538 20.40 -3.57 -40.34
C LYS A 538 21.26 -3.27 -39.12
N THR A 539 21.18 -2.05 -38.60
CA THR A 539 21.85 -1.64 -37.37
C THR A 539 20.77 -1.40 -36.32
N GLU A 540 20.68 -2.24 -35.28
CA GLU A 540 19.71 -2.06 -34.19
C GLU A 540 20.34 -1.23 -33.07
N SER A 541 19.72 -0.10 -32.71
CA SER A 541 20.07 0.65 -31.50
C SER A 541 19.00 0.45 -30.43
N LEU A 542 19.42 0.00 -29.25
CA LEU A 542 18.58 -0.08 -28.06
C LEU A 542 18.59 1.29 -27.35
N ALA A 543 17.44 1.95 -27.30
CA ALA A 543 17.24 3.11 -26.45
C ALA A 543 16.33 2.70 -25.28
N ALA A 544 16.61 3.20 -24.08
CA ALA A 544 15.63 3.07 -23.01
C ALA A 544 14.36 3.82 -23.41
N ALA A 545 13.19 3.23 -23.17
CA ALA A 545 11.93 3.93 -23.32
C ALA A 545 11.73 4.91 -22.16
N THR A 546 12.61 5.87 -22.02
CA THR A 546 12.50 6.88 -20.98
C THR A 546 11.65 8.04 -21.50
N LEU A 547 10.37 7.75 -21.75
CA LEU A 547 9.35 8.70 -21.32
C LEU A 547 8.84 8.19 -19.98
N ASP A 548 9.63 8.44 -18.95
CA ASP A 548 9.18 8.30 -17.58
C ASP A 548 8.94 9.71 -17.06
N VAL A 549 7.68 10.13 -17.20
CA VAL A 549 7.17 11.33 -16.56
C VAL A 549 7.28 11.07 -15.06
N ARG A 550 8.20 11.77 -14.37
CA ARG A 550 8.32 11.91 -12.88
C ARG A 550 9.34 11.04 -12.13
N THR A 551 10.59 10.98 -12.54
CA THR A 551 11.69 10.61 -11.62
C THR A 551 12.83 11.62 -11.64
N PRO A 552 13.24 12.19 -10.48
CA PRO A 552 14.52 12.85 -10.36
C PRO A 552 15.61 11.80 -10.03
N GLY A 553 16.66 11.82 -10.86
CA GLY A 553 18.00 11.25 -10.72
C GLY A 553 18.26 10.06 -9.77
N ASN A 554 18.76 8.95 -10.34
CA ASN A 554 20.10 8.45 -10.01
C ASN A 554 20.60 7.48 -11.11
N TYR A 555 21.83 7.73 -11.55
CA TYR A 555 22.49 7.06 -12.67
C TYR A 555 23.01 5.68 -12.25
N ALA A 556 22.63 4.63 -12.99
CA ALA A 556 23.43 3.41 -13.10
C ALA A 556 23.86 3.27 -14.56
N SER A 557 25.16 3.48 -14.79
CA SER A 557 25.81 3.31 -16.08
C SER A 557 25.55 1.92 -16.64
N THR A 558 24.74 1.81 -17.68
CA THR A 558 24.75 0.63 -18.54
C THR A 558 25.55 1.00 -19.79
N GLN A 559 26.73 0.41 -19.89
CA GLN A 559 27.62 0.53 -21.05
C GLN A 559 26.85 0.25 -22.35
N PRO A 560 27.02 1.04 -23.41
CA PRO A 560 26.55 0.64 -24.73
C PRO A 560 27.30 -0.62 -25.16
N CYS A 561 26.55 -1.66 -25.49
CA CYS A 561 27.10 -2.80 -26.21
C CYS A 561 27.63 -2.31 -27.56
N TYR A 562 28.94 -2.19 -27.67
CA TYR A 562 29.66 -2.22 -28.94
C TYR A 562 29.33 -3.51 -29.67
N LEU A 563 28.96 -3.43 -30.94
CA LEU A 563 29.15 -4.53 -31.89
C LEU A 563 29.63 -3.96 -33.22
N LYS A 564 30.72 -4.59 -33.70
CA LYS A 564 31.51 -4.30 -34.92
C LYS A 564 30.72 -4.08 -36.20
#